data_AF-G0RK63-F1
#
_entry.id   AF-G0RK63-F1
#
_cell.length_a   1.000
_cell.length_b   1.000
_cell.length_c   1.000
_cell.angle_alpha   90.00
_cell.angle_beta   90.00
_cell.angle_gamma   90.00
#
_symmetry.space_group_name_H-M   'P 1'
#
loop_
_entity.id
_entity.type
_entity.pdbx_description
1 polymer ?
#
loop_
_entity_poly.entity_id
_entity_poly.type
_entity_poly.pdbx_seq_one_letter_code
_entity_poly.pdbx_strand_id
1 'polypeptide(L)'
;MYGNFQRIPYPIHKSPMDGDTAHRDLDWVYASQTDRIYVLRAGEFGVTRQQKLDLLQNVFWPALIRWVISRQQILPGGTVVGGWWRADMQGMMDWYRECLHMTARWEDAIIAHTDGIWRTALETSPFRDWPEFFLLLNEPVVDENGQVVRDAQGRIVYKDRDPTVDGMEDAFLDLWETIANSRPLANYVQRDALKDGNLLASRMRAPDVCV
;
A
#
# COMPACT_ATOMS: atom_id res chain seq x y z
N MET A 1 -14.87 -28.27 16.55
CA MET A 1 -13.62 -28.06 15.79
C MET A 1 -13.56 -26.59 15.39
N TYR A 2 -12.88 -25.77 16.19
CA TYR A 2 -12.67 -24.37 15.87
C TYR A 2 -11.37 -24.29 15.06
N GLY A 3 -11.46 -23.88 13.79
CA GLY A 3 -10.29 -23.64 12.96
C GLY A 3 -9.41 -22.57 13.62
N ASN A 4 -8.12 -22.88 13.74
CA ASN A 4 -7.11 -21.95 14.22
C ASN A 4 -7.01 -20.81 13.19
N PHE A 5 -7.31 -19.58 13.61
CA PHE A 5 -7.24 -18.38 12.78
C PHE A 5 -6.50 -17.32 13.58
N GLN A 6 -5.40 -16.79 13.04
CA GLN A 6 -4.74 -15.63 13.61
C GLN A 6 -5.39 -14.37 13.04
N ARG A 7 -5.77 -13.45 13.94
CA ARG A 7 -6.58 -12.27 13.64
C ARG A 7 -5.71 -11.03 13.83
N ILE A 8 -5.54 -10.25 12.76
CA ILE A 8 -4.71 -9.05 12.78
C ILE A 8 -5.56 -7.89 12.24
N PRO A 9 -5.82 -6.86 13.06
CA PRO A 9 -6.90 -5.90 12.81
C PRO A 9 -6.40 -4.53 12.33
N TYR A 10 -7.30 -3.75 11.74
CA TYR A 10 -7.05 -2.41 11.20
C TYR A 10 -8.05 -1.41 11.79
N PRO A 11 -7.66 -0.18 12.20
CA PRO A 11 -8.62 0.77 12.74
C PRO A 11 -9.50 1.39 11.65
N ILE A 12 -10.82 1.36 11.84
CA ILE A 12 -11.79 1.95 10.90
C ILE A 12 -11.66 3.50 10.82
N HIS A 13 -11.04 4.11 11.84
CA HIS A 13 -11.03 5.57 12.05
C HIS A 13 -9.65 6.13 12.42
N LYS A 14 -8.56 5.42 12.18
CA LYS A 14 -7.19 5.88 12.47
C LYS A 14 -6.17 5.16 11.58
N SER A 15 -5.17 5.88 11.08
CA SER A 15 -3.91 5.23 10.71
C SER A 15 -3.33 4.59 11.97
N PRO A 16 -2.80 3.36 11.90
CA PRO A 16 -2.31 2.64 13.07
C PRO A 16 -1.14 3.33 13.79
N MET A 17 -0.59 4.41 13.24
CA MET A 17 0.60 5.11 13.75
C MET A 17 0.40 6.62 13.68
N ASP A 18 -0.51 7.15 14.50
CA ASP A 18 -0.49 8.57 14.85
C ASP A 18 0.34 8.73 16.13
N GLY A 19 1.64 8.64 15.95
CA GLY A 19 2.61 8.60 17.03
C GLY A 19 3.95 8.19 16.45
N ASP A 20 5.00 8.87 16.88
CA ASP A 20 6.38 8.38 16.78
C ASP A 20 6.39 6.85 16.82
N THR A 21 6.98 6.24 15.78
CA THR A 21 7.19 4.80 15.55
C THR A 21 7.61 3.98 16.78
N ALA A 22 8.04 4.66 17.86
CA ALA A 22 8.33 4.08 19.16
C ALA A 22 7.12 3.68 20.03
N HIS A 23 5.89 4.16 19.77
CA HIS A 23 4.75 3.91 20.66
C HIS A 23 3.60 3.21 19.95
N ARG A 24 3.47 1.90 20.24
CA ARG A 24 2.24 1.13 19.97
C ARG A 24 1.08 1.85 20.65
N ASP A 25 0.27 2.54 19.85
CA ASP A 25 -0.86 3.28 20.39
C ASP A 25 -1.84 2.27 21.05
N LEU A 26 -2.14 2.45 22.33
CA LEU A 26 -3.10 1.60 23.04
C LEU A 26 -4.47 1.63 22.35
N ASP A 27 -4.80 2.75 21.71
CA ASP A 27 -6.01 2.90 20.89
C ASP A 27 -5.99 1.96 19.69
N TRP A 28 -4.81 1.65 19.13
CA TRP A 28 -4.67 0.64 18.08
C TRP A 28 -4.97 -0.74 18.63
N VAL A 29 -4.42 -1.14 19.79
CA VAL A 29 -4.68 -2.44 20.43
C VAL A 29 -6.17 -2.64 20.77
N TYR A 30 -6.89 -1.55 21.08
CA TYR A 30 -8.33 -1.58 21.34
C TYR A 30 -9.18 -1.62 20.06
N ALA A 31 -8.91 -0.77 19.06
CA ALA A 31 -9.56 -0.84 17.74
C ALA A 31 -9.32 -2.21 17.07
N SER A 32 -8.18 -2.80 17.40
CA SER A 32 -7.76 -4.13 17.03
C SER A 32 -8.77 -5.23 17.43
N GLN A 33 -9.46 -5.03 18.55
CA GLN A 33 -10.32 -6.04 19.15
C GLN A 33 -11.75 -6.03 18.58
N THR A 34 -12.14 -4.95 17.90
CA THR A 34 -13.52 -4.74 17.43
C THR A 34 -13.75 -5.09 15.97
N ASP A 35 -12.75 -4.87 15.09
CA ASP A 35 -12.95 -4.89 13.64
C ASP A 35 -12.08 -5.92 12.90
N ARG A 36 -12.73 -6.86 12.21
CA ARG A 36 -12.17 -8.13 11.73
C ARG A 36 -12.07 -8.14 10.20
N ILE A 37 -10.87 -8.06 9.62
CA ILE A 37 -10.75 -7.95 8.14
C ILE A 37 -9.80 -8.98 7.50
N TYR A 38 -8.68 -9.38 8.12
CA TYR A 38 -7.77 -10.37 7.53
C TYR A 38 -7.63 -11.64 8.40
N VAL A 39 -7.68 -12.79 7.74
CA VAL A 39 -7.68 -14.11 8.38
C VAL A 39 -6.71 -15.02 7.64
N LEU A 40 -5.59 -15.36 8.28
CA LEU A 40 -4.74 -16.47 7.83
C LEU A 40 -5.32 -17.79 8.34
N ARG A 41 -5.45 -18.77 7.44
CA ARG A 41 -5.82 -20.14 7.80
C ARG A 41 -4.63 -20.79 8.51
N ALA A 42 -4.81 -21.24 9.75
CA ALA A 42 -3.74 -21.97 10.41
C ALA A 42 -3.40 -23.28 9.69
N GLY A 43 -2.11 -23.57 9.61
CA GLY A 43 -1.57 -24.76 8.95
C GLY A 43 -1.11 -24.52 7.51
N GLU A 44 -1.31 -23.33 6.94
CA GLU A 44 -0.63 -22.94 5.70
C GLU A 44 0.83 -22.58 6.03
N PHE A 45 1.77 -23.42 5.55
CA PHE A 45 3.20 -23.14 5.66
C PHE A 45 3.61 -22.13 4.59
N GLY A 46 3.99 -20.94 5.05
CA GLY A 46 4.56 -19.89 4.21
C GLY A 46 3.53 -18.92 3.63
N VAL A 47 3.94 -17.66 3.51
CA VAL A 47 3.14 -16.60 2.90
C VAL A 47 3.37 -16.61 1.39
N THR A 48 2.33 -16.95 0.63
CA THR A 48 2.38 -16.95 -0.83
C THR A 48 2.38 -15.54 -1.40
N ARG A 49 2.95 -15.35 -2.59
CA ARG A 49 2.86 -14.08 -3.33
C ARG A 49 1.41 -13.65 -3.55
N GLN A 50 0.49 -14.59 -3.78
CA GLN A 50 -0.92 -14.27 -3.97
C GLN A 50 -1.55 -13.67 -2.71
N GLN A 51 -1.28 -14.24 -1.53
CA GLN A 51 -1.77 -13.69 -0.26
C GLN A 51 -1.26 -12.27 0.00
N LYS A 52 0.01 -12.01 -0.33
CA LYS A 52 0.61 -10.67 -0.28
C LYS A 52 -0.15 -9.66 -1.15
N LEU A 53 -0.40 -10.02 -2.39
CA LEU A 53 -1.12 -9.17 -3.34
C LEU A 53 -2.58 -8.98 -2.95
N ASP A 54 -3.26 -10.03 -2.51
CA ASP A 54 -4.67 -9.97 -2.09
C ASP A 54 -4.84 -9.05 -0.88
N LEU A 55 -3.94 -9.13 0.10
CA LEU A 55 -3.91 -8.23 1.26
C LEU A 55 -3.73 -6.78 0.82
N LEU A 56 -2.78 -6.51 -0.09
CA LEU A 56 -2.52 -5.16 -0.59
C LEU A 56 -3.72 -4.57 -1.35
N GLN A 57 -4.27 -5.33 -2.30
CA GLN A 57 -5.30 -4.84 -3.21
C GLN A 57 -6.68 -4.72 -2.54
N ASN A 58 -7.06 -5.70 -1.72
CA ASN A 58 -8.43 -5.80 -1.21
C ASN A 58 -8.59 -5.23 0.19
N VAL A 59 -7.50 -5.05 0.94
CA VAL A 59 -7.56 -4.57 2.32
C VAL A 59 -6.70 -3.34 2.54
N PHE A 60 -5.40 -3.40 2.27
CA PHE A 60 -4.45 -2.33 2.55
C PHE A 60 -4.85 -1.00 1.88
N TRP A 61 -4.88 -0.97 0.54
CA TRP A 61 -5.15 0.27 -0.20
C TRP A 61 -6.56 0.81 0.07
N PRO A 62 -7.63 -0.02 0.04
CA PRO A 62 -8.97 0.44 0.39
C PRO A 62 -9.06 1.05 1.80
N ALA A 63 -8.36 0.48 2.77
CA ALA A 63 -8.40 0.96 4.15
C ALA A 63 -7.65 2.28 4.32
N LEU A 64 -6.46 2.41 3.73
CA LEU A 64 -5.69 3.65 3.72
C LEU A 64 -6.43 4.79 2.99
N ILE A 65 -7.07 4.48 1.85
CA ILE A 65 -7.86 5.46 1.09
C ILE A 65 -9.05 5.97 1.91
N ARG A 66 -9.81 5.06 2.56
CA ARG A 66 -10.92 5.46 3.43
C ARG A 66 -10.45 6.35 4.58
N TRP A 67 -9.32 6.01 5.18
CA TRP A 67 -8.72 6.83 6.23
C TRP A 67 -8.41 8.25 5.75
N VAL A 68 -7.68 8.38 4.64
CA VAL A 68 -7.33 9.69 4.06
C VAL A 68 -8.58 10.50 3.71
N ILE A 69 -9.57 9.90 3.05
CA ILE A 69 -10.83 10.58 2.71
C ILE A 69 -11.56 11.06 3.98
N SER A 70 -11.60 10.25 5.03
CA SER A 70 -12.35 10.58 6.25
C SER A 70 -11.79 11.77 7.03
N ARG A 71 -10.48 12.01 6.95
CA ARG A 71 -9.81 13.12 7.63
C ARG A 71 -9.54 14.32 6.73
N GLN A 72 -9.74 14.17 5.42
CA GLN A 72 -9.48 15.22 4.44
C GLN A 72 -10.44 16.39 4.65
N GLN A 73 -9.89 17.59 4.79
CA GLN A 73 -10.65 18.83 4.92
C GLN A 73 -10.28 19.78 3.79
N ILE A 74 -11.27 20.36 3.14
CA ILE A 74 -11.07 21.38 2.11
C ILE A 74 -11.36 22.74 2.77
N LEU A 75 -10.31 23.53 3.00
CA LEU A 75 -10.41 24.85 3.60
C LEU A 75 -10.96 25.88 2.59
N PRO A 76 -11.49 27.01 3.07
CA PRO A 76 -11.82 28.15 2.21
C PRO A 76 -10.60 28.56 1.37
N GLY A 77 -10.75 28.57 0.04
CA GLY A 77 -9.65 28.78 -0.91
C GLY A 77 -9.16 27.51 -1.62
N GLY A 78 -9.72 26.34 -1.32
CA GLY A 78 -9.43 25.09 -2.02
C GLY A 78 -8.21 24.33 -1.49
N THR A 79 -7.57 24.82 -0.43
CA THR A 79 -6.47 24.13 0.24
C THR A 79 -6.97 22.84 0.88
N VAL A 80 -6.34 21.73 0.53
CA VAL A 80 -6.61 20.40 1.09
C VAL A 80 -5.71 20.18 2.29
N VAL A 81 -6.30 19.90 3.45
CA VAL A 81 -5.62 19.49 4.70
C VAL A 81 -6.00 18.04 5.00
N GLY A 82 -5.13 17.29 5.68
CA GLY A 82 -5.39 15.87 5.99
C GLY A 82 -5.26 14.96 4.76
N GLY A 83 -4.39 15.32 3.81
CA GLY A 83 -4.05 14.50 2.64
C GLY A 83 -3.31 13.21 3.00
N TRP A 84 -2.48 12.68 2.12
CA TRP A 84 -1.71 11.47 2.38
C TRP A 84 -0.51 11.78 3.27
N TRP A 85 -0.24 11.00 4.31
CA TRP A 85 0.98 11.18 5.10
C TRP A 85 1.91 9.97 5.03
N ARG A 86 3.22 10.24 5.00
CA ARG A 86 4.28 9.23 5.09
C ARG A 86 4.07 8.28 6.25
N ALA A 87 3.73 8.81 7.43
CA ALA A 87 3.50 8.03 8.64
C ALA A 87 2.36 7.00 8.47
N ASP A 88 1.30 7.32 7.73
CA ASP A 88 0.23 6.36 7.50
C ASP A 88 0.69 5.21 6.61
N MET A 89 1.38 5.53 5.51
CA MET A 89 1.89 4.50 4.60
C MET A 89 2.90 3.59 5.30
N GLN A 90 3.77 4.17 6.12
CA GLN A 90 4.71 3.41 6.93
C GLN A 90 3.99 2.48 7.92
N GLY A 91 3.01 3.00 8.66
CA GLY A 91 2.20 2.19 9.58
C GLY A 91 1.41 1.09 8.88
N MET A 92 0.91 1.35 7.68
CA MET A 92 0.26 0.34 6.85
C MET A 92 1.21 -0.77 6.42
N MET A 93 2.45 -0.46 6.06
CA MET A 93 3.46 -1.45 5.69
C MET A 93 3.86 -2.31 6.90
N ASP A 94 3.98 -1.73 8.08
CA ASP A 94 4.22 -2.50 9.32
C ASP A 94 3.02 -3.38 9.68
N TRP A 95 1.79 -2.89 9.50
CA TRP A 95 0.58 -3.69 9.67
C TRP A 95 0.51 -4.87 8.68
N TYR A 96 0.92 -4.65 7.43
CA TYR A 96 1.03 -5.73 6.44
C TYR A 96 2.04 -6.79 6.88
N ARG A 97 3.19 -6.38 7.44
CA ARG A 97 4.21 -7.31 7.94
C ARG A 97 3.66 -8.15 9.09
N GLU A 98 2.97 -7.50 10.03
CA GLU A 98 2.29 -8.21 11.12
C GLU A 98 1.28 -9.23 10.58
N CYS A 99 0.40 -8.80 9.66
CA CYS A 99 -0.63 -9.64 9.01
C CYS A 99 -0.08 -10.92 8.40
N LEU A 100 1.20 -10.92 8.00
CA LEU A 100 1.87 -11.99 7.30
C LEU A 100 2.96 -12.66 8.13
N HIS A 101 3.04 -12.35 9.43
CA HIS A 101 4.09 -12.86 10.34
C HIS A 101 5.51 -12.59 9.82
N MET A 102 5.69 -11.44 9.20
CA MET A 102 6.98 -10.91 8.78
C MET A 102 7.51 -9.95 9.84
N THR A 103 8.83 -9.78 9.90
CA THR A 103 9.48 -8.85 10.83
C THR A 103 9.09 -7.42 10.53
N ALA A 104 8.50 -6.73 11.49
CA ALA A 104 8.11 -5.34 11.36
C ALA A 104 9.26 -4.39 11.76
N ARG A 105 9.24 -3.13 11.30
CA ARG A 105 10.37 -2.19 11.46
C ARG A 105 10.77 -1.93 12.92
N TRP A 106 9.78 -1.87 13.80
CA TRP A 106 9.95 -1.68 15.24
C TRP A 106 10.59 -2.90 15.94
N GLU A 107 10.50 -4.10 15.36
CA GLU A 107 11.19 -5.29 15.86
C GLU A 107 12.63 -5.31 15.37
N ASP A 108 12.85 -5.13 14.07
CA ASP A 108 14.16 -4.99 13.45
C ASP A 108 14.02 -4.23 12.12
N ALA A 109 14.47 -2.98 12.10
CA ALA A 109 14.37 -2.12 10.92
C ALA A 109 15.20 -2.65 9.74
N ILE A 110 16.38 -3.22 10.01
CA ILE A 110 17.26 -3.75 8.95
C ILE A 110 16.57 -4.92 8.27
N ILE A 111 16.07 -5.89 9.05
CA ILE A 111 15.37 -7.05 8.49
C ILE A 111 14.09 -6.63 7.77
N ALA A 112 13.32 -5.70 8.35
CA ALA A 112 12.08 -5.22 7.73
C ALA A 112 12.31 -4.61 6.33
N HIS A 113 13.39 -3.86 6.13
CA HIS A 113 13.71 -3.27 4.82
C HIS A 113 14.11 -4.31 3.76
N THR A 114 14.65 -5.46 4.18
CA THR A 114 15.04 -6.52 3.24
C THR A 114 13.85 -7.24 2.60
N ASP A 115 12.62 -7.02 3.07
CA ASP A 115 11.44 -7.66 2.49
C ASP A 115 10.99 -7.06 1.15
N GLY A 116 11.51 -5.89 0.78
CA GLY A 116 11.19 -5.19 -0.47
C GLY A 116 9.71 -4.86 -0.64
N ILE A 117 8.93 -4.77 0.45
CA ILE A 117 7.47 -4.57 0.41
C ILE A 117 7.09 -3.32 -0.39
N TRP A 118 7.88 -2.24 -0.28
CA TRP A 118 7.61 -0.96 -0.93
C TRP A 118 7.36 -1.12 -2.43
N ARG A 119 8.06 -2.06 -3.08
CA ARG A 119 7.91 -2.32 -4.51
C ARG A 119 6.56 -2.96 -4.81
N THR A 120 6.16 -3.95 -4.01
CA THR A 120 4.85 -4.62 -4.18
C THR A 120 3.70 -3.66 -3.82
N ALA A 121 3.91 -2.82 -2.80
CA ALA A 121 2.98 -1.76 -2.44
C ALA A 121 2.81 -0.78 -3.62
N LEU A 122 3.90 -0.31 -4.23
CA LEU A 122 3.85 0.54 -5.41
C LEU A 122 3.17 -0.13 -6.61
N GLU A 123 3.49 -1.39 -6.92
CA GLU A 123 2.87 -2.15 -8.02
C GLU A 123 1.34 -2.26 -7.91
N THR A 124 0.84 -2.32 -6.68
CA THR A 124 -0.59 -2.39 -6.35
C THR A 124 -1.20 -1.02 -6.06
N SER A 125 -0.39 0.04 -6.06
CA SER A 125 -0.79 1.38 -5.70
C SER A 125 -1.68 2.01 -6.78
N PRO A 126 -2.66 2.86 -6.39
CA PRO A 126 -3.36 3.72 -7.34
C PRO A 126 -2.43 4.72 -8.06
N PHE A 127 -1.22 4.91 -7.55
CA PHE A 127 -0.22 5.83 -8.07
C PHE A 127 0.86 5.15 -8.93
N ARG A 128 0.76 3.85 -9.19
CA ARG A 128 1.83 3.07 -9.82
C ARG A 128 2.29 3.58 -11.20
N ASP A 129 1.38 4.18 -11.96
CA ASP A 129 1.60 4.54 -13.37
C ASP A 129 2.20 5.96 -13.51
N TRP A 130 2.56 6.63 -12.41
CA TRP A 130 3.19 7.95 -12.44
C TRP A 130 4.66 7.86 -12.82
N PRO A 131 5.12 8.64 -13.82
CA PRO A 131 6.48 8.55 -14.36
C PRO A 131 7.57 8.93 -13.35
N GLU A 132 7.23 9.72 -12.33
CA GLU A 132 8.16 10.12 -11.27
C GLU A 132 8.76 8.90 -10.53
N PHE A 133 8.05 7.78 -10.48
CA PHE A 133 8.56 6.52 -9.91
C PHE A 133 9.61 5.82 -10.78
N PHE A 134 9.83 6.24 -12.02
CA PHE A 134 10.73 5.54 -12.94
C PHE A 134 12.15 5.37 -12.36
N LEU A 135 12.73 6.44 -11.81
CA LEU A 135 14.08 6.41 -11.24
C LEU A 135 14.15 5.76 -9.84
N LEU A 136 13.00 5.57 -9.19
CA LEU A 136 12.89 4.75 -7.99
C LEU A 136 12.86 3.26 -8.36
N LEU A 137 12.23 2.90 -9.48
CA LEU A 137 12.12 1.52 -9.93
C LEU A 137 13.35 1.05 -10.72
N ASN A 138 14.08 1.98 -11.32
CA ASN A 138 15.17 1.68 -12.24
C ASN A 138 16.46 2.43 -11.90
N GLU A 139 17.58 1.83 -12.23
CA GLU A 139 18.90 2.46 -12.16
C GLU A 139 19.62 2.36 -13.51
N PRO A 140 20.45 3.37 -13.86
CA PRO A 140 21.29 3.28 -15.04
C PRO A 140 22.23 2.08 -14.96
N VAL A 141 22.38 1.35 -16.06
CA VAL A 141 23.42 0.32 -16.18
C VAL A 141 24.76 1.02 -16.31
N VAL A 142 25.72 0.61 -15.49
CA VAL A 142 27.10 1.10 -15.52
C VAL A 142 28.05 0.01 -16.04
N ASP A 143 29.06 0.39 -16.79
CA ASP A 143 30.13 -0.50 -17.25
C ASP A 143 31.18 -0.74 -16.16
N GLU A 144 32.23 -1.51 -16.48
CA GLU A 144 33.34 -1.82 -15.57
C GLU A 144 34.13 -0.58 -15.10
N ASN A 145 34.01 0.55 -15.81
CA ASN A 145 34.65 1.82 -15.47
C ASN A 145 33.70 2.78 -14.72
N GLY A 146 32.48 2.32 -14.38
CA GLY A 146 31.45 3.15 -13.74
C GLY A 146 30.79 4.15 -14.68
N GLN A 147 30.95 4.03 -16.00
CA GLN A 147 30.31 4.89 -16.98
C GLN A 147 28.94 4.36 -17.38
N VAL A 148 28.01 5.27 -17.62
CA VAL A 148 26.63 4.92 -17.98
C VAL A 148 26.59 4.30 -19.38
N VAL A 149 26.06 3.08 -19.47
CA VAL A 149 25.87 2.36 -20.73
C VAL A 149 24.77 3.01 -21.55
N ARG A 150 25.00 3.18 -22.85
CA ARG A 150 24.04 3.72 -23.81
C ARG A 150 23.74 2.71 -24.92
N ASP A 151 22.50 2.72 -25.40
CA ASP A 151 22.07 1.91 -26.53
C ASP A 151 22.59 2.46 -27.88
N ALA A 152 22.28 1.75 -28.97
CA ALA A 152 22.68 2.14 -30.34
C ALA A 152 22.10 3.50 -30.78
N GLN A 153 21.10 4.03 -30.09
CA GLN A 153 20.48 5.34 -30.33
C GLN A 153 21.01 6.41 -29.36
N GLY A 154 21.99 6.09 -28.53
CA GLY A 154 22.59 7.01 -27.56
C GLY A 154 21.77 7.23 -26.28
N ARG A 155 20.70 6.46 -26.06
CA ARG A 155 19.85 6.55 -24.86
C ARG A 155 20.46 5.75 -23.72
N ILE A 156 20.27 6.20 -22.48
CA ILE A 156 20.74 5.50 -21.28
C ILE A 156 20.00 4.17 -21.16
N VAL A 157 20.75 3.09 -20.93
CA VAL A 157 20.20 1.76 -20.60
C VAL A 157 19.91 1.71 -19.11
N TYR A 158 18.71 1.25 -18.76
CA TYR A 158 18.26 1.09 -17.38
C TYR A 158 18.02 -0.39 -17.06
N LYS A 159 18.18 -0.75 -15.79
CA LYS A 159 17.77 -2.03 -15.23
C LYS A 159 16.92 -1.82 -13.99
N ASP A 160 16.14 -2.83 -13.63
CA ASP A 160 15.37 -2.84 -12.39
C ASP A 160 16.29 -2.69 -11.17
N ARG A 161 15.92 -1.81 -10.25
CA ARG A 161 16.56 -1.73 -8.93
C ARG A 161 16.18 -2.92 -8.07
N ASP A 162 17.14 -3.37 -7.28
CA ASP A 162 16.88 -4.33 -6.21
C ASP A 162 16.04 -3.67 -5.11
N PRO A 163 14.83 -4.18 -4.82
CA PRO A 163 13.96 -3.58 -3.81
C PRO A 163 14.43 -3.81 -2.37
N THR A 164 15.42 -4.67 -2.13
CA THR A 164 15.90 -5.04 -0.79
C THR A 164 17.05 -4.16 -0.29
N VAL A 165 17.53 -3.24 -1.13
CA VAL A 165 18.63 -2.32 -0.79
C VAL A 165 18.19 -1.32 0.27
N ASP A 166 19.10 -1.05 1.21
CA ASP A 166 18.89 -0.09 2.29
C ASP A 166 18.48 1.30 1.78
N GLY A 167 17.56 1.95 2.49
CA GLY A 167 17.02 3.26 2.14
C GLY A 167 15.99 3.30 0.99
N MET A 168 15.75 2.20 0.26
CA MET A 168 14.77 2.19 -0.85
C MET A 168 13.34 2.38 -0.38
N GLU A 169 12.97 1.81 0.77
CA GLU A 169 11.63 2.01 1.37
C GLU A 169 11.42 3.47 1.78
N ASP A 170 12.44 4.12 2.36
CA ASP A 170 12.35 5.52 2.75
C ASP A 170 12.27 6.44 1.53
N ALA A 171 13.05 6.16 0.48
CA ALA A 171 12.97 6.88 -0.79
C ALA A 171 11.60 6.71 -1.48
N PHE A 172 11.01 5.51 -1.39
CA PHE A 172 9.65 5.27 -1.83
C PHE A 172 8.65 6.12 -1.07
N LEU A 173 8.72 6.13 0.27
CA LEU A 173 7.80 6.88 1.12
C LEU A 173 7.81 8.38 0.82
N ASP A 174 8.98 9.00 0.67
CA ASP A 174 9.13 10.42 0.34
C ASP A 174 8.52 10.77 -1.03
N LEU A 175 8.83 9.95 -2.04
CA LEU A 175 8.35 10.17 -3.39
C LEU A 175 6.84 9.92 -3.48
N TRP A 176 6.35 8.86 -2.84
CA TRP A 176 4.94 8.49 -2.81
C TRP A 176 4.10 9.59 -2.15
N GLU A 177 4.50 10.12 -1.00
CA GLU A 177 3.77 11.18 -0.32
C GLU A 177 3.65 12.44 -1.19
N THR A 178 4.75 12.80 -1.86
CA THR A 178 4.79 13.94 -2.79
C THR A 178 3.82 13.76 -3.96
N ILE A 179 3.83 12.57 -4.59
CA ILE A 179 2.94 12.27 -5.72
C ILE A 179 1.49 12.17 -5.27
N ALA A 180 1.22 11.50 -4.15
CA ALA A 180 -0.12 11.27 -3.65
C ALA A 180 -0.82 12.59 -3.26
N ASN A 181 -0.09 13.56 -2.71
CA ASN A 181 -0.64 14.87 -2.34
C ASN A 181 -0.72 15.87 -3.49
N SER A 182 0.11 15.73 -4.53
CA SER A 182 0.06 16.62 -5.70
C SER A 182 -1.00 16.21 -6.73
N ARG A 183 -1.65 15.05 -6.56
CA ARG A 183 -2.58 14.47 -7.54
C ARG A 183 -3.95 14.16 -6.91
N PRO A 184 -5.07 14.51 -7.56
CA PRO A 184 -6.40 14.25 -7.00
C PRO A 184 -6.71 12.75 -6.88
N LEU A 185 -7.23 12.36 -5.71
CA LEU A 185 -7.86 11.06 -5.43
C LEU A 185 -9.06 10.75 -6.35
N ALA A 186 -9.68 11.78 -6.96
CA ALA A 186 -10.92 11.68 -7.72
C ALA A 186 -10.85 10.67 -8.89
N ASN A 187 -9.68 10.49 -9.50
CA ASN A 187 -9.48 9.49 -10.57
C ASN A 187 -9.63 8.04 -10.08
N TYR A 188 -9.52 7.80 -8.77
CA TYR A 188 -9.69 6.50 -8.14
C TYR A 188 -11.15 6.24 -7.74
N VAL A 189 -11.77 7.20 -7.05
CA VAL A 189 -13.20 7.10 -6.64
C VAL A 189 -14.12 6.94 -7.85
N GLN A 190 -13.81 7.60 -8.98
CA GLN A 190 -14.59 7.45 -10.21
C GLN A 190 -14.46 6.04 -10.82
N ARG A 191 -13.29 5.39 -10.73
CA ARG A 191 -13.05 4.03 -11.26
C ARG A 191 -13.73 2.95 -10.44
N ASP A 192 -13.77 3.08 -9.11
CA ASP A 192 -14.49 2.15 -8.25
C ASP A 192 -16.00 2.38 -8.28
N ALA A 193 -16.47 3.64 -8.36
CA ALA A 193 -17.87 3.94 -8.62
C ALA A 193 -18.34 3.41 -9.99
N LEU A 194 -17.48 3.39 -11.00
CA LEU A 194 -17.74 2.76 -12.31
C LEU A 194 -17.76 1.22 -12.23
N LYS A 195 -16.93 0.61 -11.37
CA LYS A 195 -16.93 -0.85 -11.14
C LYS A 195 -18.17 -1.30 -10.36
N ASP A 196 -18.53 -0.59 -9.29
CA ASP A 196 -19.72 -0.88 -8.49
C ASP A 196 -21.01 -0.53 -9.22
N GLY A 197 -21.01 0.53 -10.04
CA GLY A 197 -22.10 0.86 -10.95
C GLY A 197 -22.35 -0.23 -12.01
N ASN A 198 -21.30 -0.90 -12.50
CA ASN A 198 -21.44 -2.02 -13.44
C ASN A 198 -21.89 -3.32 -12.77
N LEU A 199 -21.52 -3.55 -11.50
CA LEU A 199 -21.99 -4.71 -10.74
C LEU A 199 -23.46 -4.57 -10.32
N LEU A 200 -23.91 -3.36 -9.97
CA LEU A 200 -25.32 -3.07 -9.70
C LEU A 200 -26.16 -3.05 -10.99
N ALA A 201 -25.63 -2.53 -12.10
CA ALA A 201 -26.31 -2.57 -13.40
C ALA A 201 -26.43 -4.01 -13.98
N SER A 202 -25.48 -4.91 -13.67
CA SER A 202 -25.57 -6.32 -14.07
C SER A 202 -26.53 -7.14 -13.19
N ARG A 203 -26.83 -6.70 -11.96
CA ARG A 203 -27.84 -7.35 -11.09
C ARG A 203 -29.27 -6.86 -11.32
N MET A 204 -29.47 -5.74 -12.01
CA MET A 204 -30.81 -5.22 -12.33
C MET A 204 -31.36 -5.67 -13.70
N ARG A 205 -30.69 -6.59 -14.40
CA ARG A 205 -31.19 -7.22 -15.64
C ARG A 205 -31.31 -8.74 -15.52
N ALA A 206 -32.08 -9.20 -14.55
CA ALA A 206 -32.82 -10.45 -14.70
C ALA A 206 -34.30 -10.10 -14.51
N PRO A 207 -35.13 -10.12 -15.57
CA PRO A 207 -36.56 -10.05 -15.37
C PRO A 207 -36.99 -11.37 -14.73
N ASP A 208 -37.73 -11.26 -13.63
CA ASP A 208 -38.57 -12.34 -13.12
C ASP A 208 -39.42 -12.88 -14.27
N VAL A 209 -39.13 -14.13 -14.68
CA VAL A 209 -40.05 -14.93 -15.48
C VAL A 209 -40.64 -15.95 -14.53
N CYS A 210 -41.94 -15.78 -14.27
CA CYS A 210 -42.78 -16.70 -13.53
C CYS A 210 -42.77 -18.11 -14.16
N VAL A 211 -42.74 -19.14 -13.31
CA VAL A 211 -43.71 -20.25 -13.31
C VAL A 211 -44.02 -20.58 -11.86
#